data_AF-A0A946VP66-F1
#
_entry.id   AF-A0A946VP66-F1
#
_cell.length_a   1.000
_cell.length_b   1.000
_cell.length_c   1.000
_cell.angle_alpha   90.00
_cell.angle_beta   90.00
_cell.angle_gamma   90.00
#
_symmetry.space_group_name_H-M   'P 1'
#
loop_
_entity.id
_entity.type
_entity.pdbx_description
1 polymer ?
#
loop_
_entity_poly.entity_id
_entity_poly.type
_entity_poly.pdbx_seq_one_letter_code
_entity_poly.pdbx_strand_id
1 'polypeptide(L)' 'MKSRWNQATADELTKGSELELRVYTSQLLGQDEDLVLHGGGNTSIKGSQADLFGEQQKVLYVKGSGWDLRTIEA' A
#
# COMPACT_ATOMS: atom_id res chain seq x y z
N MET A 1 -20.97 3.70 3.73
CA MET A 1 -19.70 3.28 3.10
C MET A 1 -19.95 2.95 1.63
N LYS A 2 -19.13 3.49 0.71
CA LYS A 2 -19.20 3.23 -0.74
C LYS A 2 -17.82 2.80 -1.22
N SER A 3 -17.74 1.72 -2.00
CA SER A 3 -16.47 1.30 -2.60
C SER A 3 -15.96 2.37 -3.57
N ARG A 4 -14.69 2.74 -3.44
CA ARG A 4 -13.96 3.66 -4.34
C ARG A 4 -12.96 2.92 -5.24
N TRP A 5 -12.99 1.58 -5.22
CA TRP A 5 -12.13 0.76 -6.06
C TRP A 5 -12.41 0.99 -7.55
N ASN A 6 -11.35 1.21 -8.32
CA ASN A 6 -11.38 1.28 -9.77
C ASN A 6 -10.57 0.11 -10.35
N GLN A 7 -11.27 -0.79 -11.05
CA GLN A 7 -10.63 -1.98 -11.62
C GLN A 7 -9.58 -1.63 -12.68
N ALA A 8 -9.86 -0.67 -13.57
CA ALA A 8 -8.92 -0.28 -14.62
C ALA A 8 -7.63 0.31 -14.03
N THR A 9 -7.73 1.11 -12.96
CA THR A 9 -6.55 1.61 -12.24
C THR A 9 -5.75 0.48 -11.60
N ALA A 10 -6.42 -0.47 -10.94
CA ALA A 10 -5.75 -1.60 -10.32
C ALA A 10 -5.06 -2.52 -11.35
N ASP A 11 -5.70 -2.75 -12.50
CA ASP A 11 -5.14 -3.55 -13.59
C ASP A 11 -3.89 -2.89 -14.20
N GLU A 12 -3.82 -1.56 -14.22
CA GLU A 12 -2.64 -0.85 -14.69
C GLU A 12 -1.48 -0.94 -13.68
N LEU A 13 -1.76 -0.71 -12.39
CA LEU A 13 -0.74 -0.75 -11.33
C LEU A 13 -0.14 -2.15 -11.13
N THR A 14 -0.93 -3.20 -11.31
CA THR A 14 -0.44 -4.59 -11.19
C THR A 14 0.57 -4.99 -12.26
N LYS A 15 0.64 -4.25 -13.38
CA LYS A 15 1.70 -4.46 -14.40
C LYS A 15 3.07 -3.97 -13.94
N GLY A 16 3.10 -2.98 -13.04
CA GLY A 16 4.31 -2.41 -12.48
C GLY A 16 4.77 -3.18 -11.25
N SER A 17 4.09 -2.96 -10.12
CA SER A 17 4.43 -3.59 -8.85
C SER A 17 3.20 -3.80 -7.96
N GLU A 18 3.13 -4.94 -7.29
CA GLU A 18 2.10 -5.17 -6.26
C GLU A 18 2.22 -4.16 -5.09
N LEU A 19 3.41 -3.57 -4.88
CA LEU A 19 3.61 -2.52 -3.89
C LEU A 19 2.85 -1.24 -4.26
N GLU A 20 2.83 -0.87 -5.53
CA GLU A 20 2.05 0.29 -6.03
C GLU A 20 0.54 0.05 -5.85
N LEU A 21 0.07 -1.18 -6.13
CA LEU A 21 -1.31 -1.56 -5.83
C LEU A 21 -1.61 -1.45 -4.32
N ARG A 22 -0.65 -1.83 -3.46
CA ARG A 22 -0.81 -1.72 -2.01
C ARG A 22 -0.88 -0.27 -1.56
N VAL A 23 -0.12 0.63 -2.18
CA VAL A 23 -0.20 2.07 -1.95
C VAL A 23 -1.56 2.61 -2.37
N TYR A 24 -2.01 2.34 -3.60
CA TYR A 24 -3.32 2.77 -4.10
C TYR A 24 -4.46 2.39 -3.15
N THR A 25 -4.47 1.15 -2.71
CA THR A 25 -5.49 0.66 -1.79
C THR A 25 -5.37 1.21 -0.38
N SER A 26 -4.17 1.58 0.06
CA SER A 26 -3.97 2.34 1.32
C SER A 26 -4.62 3.72 1.21
N GLN A 27 -4.41 4.40 0.08
CA GLN A 27 -5.01 5.71 -0.19
C GLN A 27 -6.53 5.63 -0.25
N LEU A 28 -7.12 4.60 -0.87
CA LEU A 28 -8.57 4.40 -0.85
C LEU A 28 -9.15 4.34 0.58
N LEU A 29 -8.45 3.68 1.50
CA LEU A 29 -8.84 3.62 2.91
C LEU A 29 -8.64 4.97 3.63
N GLY A 30 -7.49 5.63 3.42
CA GLY A 30 -7.16 6.92 4.05
C GLY A 30 -8.02 8.10 3.58
N GLN A 31 -8.75 7.96 2.46
CA GLN A 31 -9.71 8.95 2.00
C GLN A 31 -11.11 8.81 2.64
N ASP A 32 -11.33 7.80 3.48
CA ASP A 32 -12.58 7.59 4.23
C ASP A 32 -12.32 7.76 5.74
N GLU A 33 -12.73 8.90 6.28
CA GLU A 33 -12.48 9.27 7.69
C GLU A 33 -13.33 8.42 8.66
N ASP A 34 -14.40 7.78 8.18
CA ASP A 34 -15.15 6.80 8.96
C ASP A 34 -14.37 5.49 9.16
N LEU A 35 -13.35 5.24 8.33
CA LEU A 35 -12.46 4.07 8.43
C LEU A 35 -11.14 4.39 9.14
N VAL A 36 -10.50 5.49 8.77
CA VAL A 36 -9.16 5.84 9.24
C VAL A 36 -9.09 7.33 9.55
N LEU A 37 -8.83 7.65 10.82
CA LEU A 37 -8.52 9.01 11.25
C LEU A 37 -7.09 9.41 10.82
N HIS A 38 -6.86 10.72 10.70
CA HIS A 38 -5.56 11.28 10.27
C HIS A 38 -4.38 10.68 11.06
N GLY A 39 -3.36 10.23 10.32
CA GLY A 39 -2.16 9.59 10.88
C GLY A 39 -2.37 8.17 11.42
N GLY A 40 -3.59 7.64 11.41
CA GLY A 40 -3.93 6.29 11.82
C GLY A 40 -3.78 5.25 10.71
N GLY A 41 -4.12 4.00 11.05
CA GLY A 41 -4.19 2.88 10.11
C GLY A 41 -2.83 2.32 9.67
N ASN A 42 -2.84 1.02 9.35
CA ASN A 42 -1.69 0.29 8.83
C ASN A 42 -2.12 -0.60 7.66
N THR A 43 -1.23 -0.74 6.69
CA THR A 43 -1.36 -1.66 5.57
C THR A 43 -0.03 -2.37 5.35
N SER A 44 -0.10 -3.56 4.80
CA SER A 44 1.10 -4.35 4.51
C SER A 44 0.90 -5.27 3.30
N ILE A 45 1.99 -5.60 2.63
CA ILE A 45 2.02 -6.62 1.57
C ILE A 45 3.26 -7.51 1.73
N LYS A 46 3.08 -8.81 1.50
CA LYS A 46 4.21 -9.76 1.49
C LYS A 46 4.89 -9.65 0.13
N GLY A 47 6.23 -9.70 0.11
CA GLY A 47 6.99 -9.69 -1.13
C GLY A 47 8.36 -10.33 -0.96
N SER A 48 9.23 -10.09 -1.94
CA SER A 48 10.62 -10.53 -1.92
C SER A 48 11.54 -9.36 -2.20
N GLN A 49 12.63 -9.26 -1.45
CA GLN A 49 13.64 -8.20 -1.58
C GLN A 49 15.03 -8.83 -1.46
N ALA A 50 15.97 -8.39 -2.30
CA ALA A 50 17.38 -8.73 -2.13
C ALA A 50 17.93 -8.08 -0.86
N ASP A 51 18.59 -8.86 0.00
CA ASP A 51 19.33 -8.33 1.14
C ASP A 51 20.68 -7.70 0.71
N LEU A 52 21.50 -7.30 1.69
CA LEU A 52 22.80 -6.67 1.46
C LEU A 52 23.82 -7.57 0.73
N PHE A 53 23.59 -8.89 0.70
CA PHE A 53 24.42 -9.87 0.00
C PHE A 53 23.82 -10.26 -1.35
N GLY A 54 22.66 -9.70 -1.73
CA GLY A 54 21.96 -10.00 -2.97
C GLY A 54 21.04 -11.22 -2.88
N GLU A 55 20.87 -11.82 -1.69
CA GLU A 55 20.02 -12.99 -1.52
C GLU A 55 18.54 -12.57 -1.41
N GLN A 56 17.66 -13.27 -2.12
CA GLN A 56 16.22 -12.97 -2.09
C GLN A 56 15.59 -13.43 -0.77
N GLN A 57 15.13 -12.48 0.04
CA GLN A 57 14.46 -12.74 1.31
C GLN A 57 12.96 -12.47 1.19
N LYS A 58 12.15 -13.29 1.86
CA LYS A 58 10.72 -12.99 2.04
C LYS A 58 10.57 -11.85 3.03
N VAL A 59 9.88 -10.79 2.62
CA VAL A 59 9.69 -9.59 3.43
C VAL A 59 8.20 -9.25 3.60
N LEU A 60 7.91 -8.45 4.61
CA LEU A 60 6.63 -7.79 4.78
C LEU A 60 6.86 -6.29 4.68
N TYR A 61 6.42 -5.68 3.58
CA TYR A 61 6.38 -4.22 3.48
C TYR A 61 5.23 -3.75 4.37
N VAL A 62 5.55 -2.91 5.35
CA VAL A 62 4.58 -2.31 6.27
C VAL A 62 4.65 -0.80 6.10
N LYS A 63 3.50 -0.14 6.11
CA LYS A 63 3.41 1.33 6.15
C LYS A 63 4.37 1.91 7.19
N GLY A 64 5.20 2.86 6.78
CA GLY A 64 6.16 3.53 7.66
C GLY A 64 5.47 4.37 8.74
N SER A 65 6.14 4.54 9.89
CA SER A 65 5.66 5.42 10.96
C SER A 65 5.60 6.88 10.49
N GLY A 66 4.60 7.63 10.94
CA GLY A 66 4.41 9.05 10.61
C GLY A 66 3.77 9.32 9.24
N TRP A 67 3.56 8.30 8.41
CA TRP A 67 2.88 8.45 7.12
C TRP A 67 1.36 8.49 7.28
N ASP A 68 0.67 9.28 6.46
CA ASP A 68 -0.79 9.20 6.31
C ASP A 68 -1.14 8.18 5.21
N LEU A 69 -2.13 7.30 5.44
CA LEU A 69 -2.56 6.35 4.40
C LEU A 69 -3.07 7.06 3.14
N ARG A 70 -3.63 8.27 3.27
CA ARG A 70 -4.15 9.08 2.16
C ARG A 70 -3.06 9.52 1.18
N THR A 71 -1.82 9.62 1.64
CA THR A 71 -0.69 10.20 0.87
C THR A 71 0.57 9.34 0.88
N ILE A 72 0.50 8.08 1.30
CA ILE A 72 1.65 7.17 1.27
C ILE A 72 2.09 6.87 -0.18
N GLU A 73 3.38 6.61 -0.35
CA GLU A 73 4.04 6.34 -1.64
C GLU A 73 4.84 5.02 -1.59
N ALA A 74 5.21 4.49 -2.76
CA ALA A 74 5.91 3.21 -2.92
C ALA A 74 7.43 3.40 -2.96
#